data_AF-V5HZH1-F1
#
_entry.id   AF-V5HZH1-F1
#
_cell.length_a   1.000
_cell.length_b   1.000
_cell.length_c   1.000
_cell.angle_alpha   90.00
_cell.angle_beta   90.00
_cell.angle_gamma   90.00
#
_symmetry.space_group_name_H-M   'P 1'
#
loop_
_entity.id
_entity.type
_entity.pdbx_description
1 polymer ?
#
loop_
_entity_poly.entity_id
_entity_poly.type
_entity_poly.pdbx_seq_one_letter_code
_entity_poly.pdbx_strand_id
1 'polypeptide(L)'
;MSVMATNDLKHLEYSVDQEITNFFEKAVVTRSACDAYAREHLGGNAVPVPVQVSPQVPLRMETVDLARIIYSHFAPEIAFKGVIGEETEGKEPLYIYAMS
;
A
#
# COMPACT_ATOMS: atom_id res chain seq x y z
N MET A 1 29.33 42.42 -2.25
CA MET A 1 29.75 41.01 -2.03
C MET A 1 28.87 40.47 -0.91
N SER A 2 27.78 39.79 -1.25
CA SER A 2 26.87 39.18 -0.28
C SER A 2 26.66 37.74 -0.71
N VAL A 3 27.13 36.82 0.12
CA VAL A 3 26.95 35.38 -0.08
C VAL A 3 25.59 35.05 0.53
N MET A 4 24.54 35.01 -0.30
CA MET A 4 23.22 34.55 0.13
C MET A 4 23.20 33.02 0.10
N ALA A 5 23.29 32.46 1.30
CA ALA A 5 22.73 31.19 1.76
C ALA A 5 22.42 30.13 0.68
N THR A 6 23.32 29.15 0.58
CA THR A 6 22.98 27.79 0.13
C THR A 6 22.17 27.11 1.24
N ASN A 7 20.86 27.31 1.28
CA ASN A 7 19.83 26.56 2.03
C ASN A 7 18.51 27.09 1.42
N ASP A 8 17.73 26.37 0.62
CA ASP A 8 16.89 25.26 1.02
C ASP A 8 16.38 24.54 -0.24
N LEU A 9 17.18 23.64 -0.81
CA LEU A 9 16.62 22.50 -1.52
C LEU A 9 16.71 21.33 -0.55
N LYS A 10 15.82 21.30 0.45
CA LYS A 10 15.53 20.07 1.18
C LYS A 10 14.91 19.12 0.16
N HIS A 11 15.77 18.36 -0.50
CA HIS A 11 15.37 17.15 -1.19
C HIS A 11 14.67 16.31 -0.14
N LEU A 12 13.34 16.19 -0.23
CA LEU A 12 12.54 15.40 0.69
C LEU A 12 13.04 13.97 0.52
N GLU A 13 13.91 13.51 1.43
CA GLU A 13 14.46 12.18 1.36
C GLU A 13 13.30 11.20 1.53
N TYR A 14 13.08 10.40 0.49
CA TYR A 14 12.01 9.42 0.47
C TYR A 14 12.27 8.38 1.56
N SER A 15 11.33 8.21 2.48
CA SER A 15 11.41 7.25 3.58
C SER A 15 10.22 6.29 3.54
N VAL A 16 10.52 5.03 3.20
CA VAL A 16 9.53 3.94 3.16
C VAL A 16 8.80 3.83 4.50
N ASP A 17 9.52 3.88 5.62
CA ASP A 17 8.93 3.75 6.94
C ASP A 17 8.00 4.92 7.30
N GLN A 18 8.33 6.13 6.84
CA GLN A 18 7.47 7.29 7.05
C GLN A 18 6.20 7.20 6.20
N GLU A 19 6.29 6.75 4.95
CA GLU A 19 5.11 6.52 4.12
C GLU A 19 4.20 5.43 4.67
N ILE A 20 4.78 4.32 5.15
CA ILE A 20 4.02 3.26 5.81
C ILE A 20 3.33 3.80 7.06
N THR A 21 4.02 4.61 7.86
CA THR A 21 3.44 5.22 9.06
C THR A 21 2.25 6.11 8.68
N ASN A 22 2.43 7.03 7.73
CA ASN A 22 1.39 7.93 7.25
C ASN A 22 0.19 7.17 6.65
N PHE A 23 0.43 6.02 6.03
CA PHE A 23 -0.63 5.15 5.52
C PHE A 23 -1.49 4.59 6.67
N PHE A 24 -0.85 4.04 7.70
CA PHE A 24 -1.56 3.45 8.84
C PHE A 24 -2.17 4.47 9.80
N GLU A 25 -1.80 5.76 9.74
CA GLU A 25 -2.52 6.83 10.45
C GLU A 25 -3.98 6.96 9.99
N LYS A 26 -4.24 6.71 8.71
CA LYS A 26 -5.58 6.76 8.11
C LYS A 26 -6.33 5.43 8.18
N ALA A 27 -5.62 4.34 8.46
CA ALA A 27 -6.22 3.01 8.54
C ALA A 27 -6.88 2.76 9.91
N VAL A 28 -7.96 1.99 9.90
CA VAL A 28 -8.62 1.47 11.12
C VAL A 28 -7.70 0.50 11.86
N VAL A 29 -6.97 -0.32 11.11
CA VAL A 29 -6.08 -1.35 11.64
C VAL A 29 -4.65 -0.86 11.75
N THR A 30 -3.89 -1.45 12.67
CA THR A 30 -2.44 -1.18 12.79
C THR A 30 -1.63 -1.97 11.77
N ARG A 31 -0.40 -1.51 11.48
CA ARG A 31 0.59 -2.27 10.69
C ARG A 31 0.77 -3.69 11.22
N SER A 32 0.92 -3.84 12.53
CA SER A 32 1.12 -5.14 13.16
C SER A 32 -0.06 -6.11 12.97
N ALA A 33 -1.30 -5.61 12.97
CA ALA A 33 -2.48 -6.42 12.70
C ALA A 33 -2.54 -6.85 11.22
N CYS A 34 -2.19 -5.95 10.31
CA CYS A 34 -2.08 -6.27 8.88
C CYS A 34 -0.99 -7.33 8.62
N ASP A 35 0.18 -7.19 9.24
CA ASP A 35 1.28 -8.15 9.12
C ASP A 35 0.91 -9.52 9.70
N ALA A 36 0.15 -9.56 10.80
CA ALA A 36 -0.38 -10.81 11.36
C ALA A 36 -1.36 -11.49 10.38
N TYR A 37 -2.31 -10.72 9.83
CA TYR A 37 -3.27 -11.22 8.85
C TYR A 37 -2.57 -11.81 7.62
N ALA A 38 -1.61 -11.09 7.06
CA ALA A 38 -0.85 -11.54 5.90
C ALA A 38 -0.11 -12.86 6.18
N ARG A 39 0.54 -12.98 7.35
CA ARG A 39 1.23 -14.21 7.75
C ARG A 39 0.28 -15.39 7.91
N GLU A 40 -0.89 -15.18 8.53
CA GLU A 40 -1.88 -16.24 8.73
C GLU A 40 -2.54 -16.71 7.43
N HIS A 41 -2.84 -15.78 6.51
CA HIS A 41 -3.66 -16.07 5.32
C HIS A 41 -2.85 -16.34 4.06
N LEU A 42 -1.60 -15.86 3.98
CA LEU A 42 -0.74 -15.96 2.79
C LEU A 42 0.53 -16.77 3.04
N GLY A 43 0.92 -16.95 4.30
CA GLY A 43 2.17 -17.60 4.68
C GLY A 43 3.40 -16.72 4.45
N GLY A 44 4.52 -17.07 5.08
CA GLY A 44 5.81 -16.37 4.94
C GLY A 44 5.97 -15.14 5.84
N ASN A 45 6.94 -14.28 5.54
CA ASN A 45 7.19 -13.01 6.24
C ASN A 45 6.82 -11.85 5.32
N ALA A 46 6.02 -10.90 5.80
CA ALA A 46 5.63 -9.72 5.02
C ALA A 46 6.85 -8.79 4.85
N VAL A 47 7.28 -8.58 3.59
CA VAL A 47 8.31 -7.60 3.25
C VAL A 47 7.62 -6.39 2.61
N PRO A 48 7.76 -5.18 3.18
CA PRO A 48 7.14 -3.99 2.62
C PRO A 48 7.69 -3.69 1.21
N VAL A 49 6.80 -3.45 0.25
CA VAL A 49 7.17 -3.00 -1.09
C VAL A 49 7.00 -1.48 -1.16
N PRO A 50 8.07 -0.71 -1.45
CA PRO A 50 8.04 0.77 -1.47
C PRO A 50 7.08 1.38 -2.50
N VAL A 51 6.61 0.60 -3.48
CA VAL A 51 5.92 1.13 -4.66
C VAL A 51 4.64 0.37 -4.92
N GLN A 52 3.65 0.49 -4.03
CA GLN A 52 2.28 0.16 -4.38
C GLN A 52 1.32 1.21 -3.82
N VAL A 53 0.66 1.91 -4.74
CA VAL A 53 -0.48 2.78 -4.45
C VAL A 53 -1.51 1.92 -3.70
N SER A 54 -1.69 2.21 -2.42
CA SER A 54 -2.65 1.48 -1.60
C SER A 54 -4.07 1.69 -2.12
N PRO A 55 -4.83 0.62 -2.41
CA PRO A 55 -6.26 0.74 -2.57
C PRO A 55 -6.89 0.94 -1.18
N GLN A 56 -6.90 2.19 -0.69
CA GLN A 56 -7.94 2.65 0.26
C GLN A 56 -9.35 2.51 -0.35
N VAL A 57 -9.40 2.39 -1.68
CA VAL A 57 -10.58 2.11 -2.49
C VAL A 57 -10.44 0.70 -3.07
N PRO A 58 -11.49 -0.15 -3.06
CA PRO A 58 -11.45 -1.47 -3.69
C PRO A 58 -10.87 -1.43 -5.11
N LEU A 59 -9.94 -2.34 -5.41
CA LEU A 59 -9.45 -2.53 -6.78
C LEU A 59 -10.64 -2.96 -7.65
N ARG A 60 -10.84 -2.24 -8.74
CA ARG A 60 -11.80 -2.66 -9.76
C ARG A 60 -11.22 -3.85 -10.49
N MET A 61 -11.77 -5.02 -10.24
CA MET A 61 -11.32 -6.26 -10.89
C MET A 61 -11.46 -6.19 -12.42
N GLU A 62 -12.42 -5.43 -12.94
CA GLU A 62 -12.54 -5.10 -14.37
C GLU A 62 -11.24 -4.50 -14.96
N THR A 63 -10.58 -3.61 -14.21
CA THR A 63 -9.29 -3.01 -14.62
C THR A 63 -8.17 -4.04 -14.58
N VAL A 64 -8.19 -4.93 -13.59
CA VAL A 64 -7.22 -6.03 -13.46
C VAL A 64 -7.38 -7.01 -14.63
N ASP A 65 -8.61 -7.41 -14.93
CA ASP A 65 -8.94 -8.32 -16.03
C ASP A 65 -8.54 -7.70 -17.37
N LEU A 66 -8.82 -6.40 -17.56
CA LEU A 66 -8.39 -5.68 -18.76
C LEU A 66 -6.86 -5.63 -18.88
N ALA A 67 -6.15 -5.34 -17.78
CA ALA A 67 -4.69 -5.36 -17.78
C ALA A 67 -4.15 -6.74 -18.13
N ARG A 68 -4.76 -7.82 -17.62
CA ARG A 68 -4.41 -9.20 -17.97
C ARG A 68 -4.69 -9.52 -19.44
N ILE A 69 -5.75 -8.98 -20.02
CA ILE A 69 -6.07 -9.15 -21.45
C ILE A 69 -5.02 -8.44 -22.32
N ILE A 70 -4.65 -7.20 -21.98
CA ILE A 70 -3.73 -6.38 -22.79
C ILE A 70 -2.28 -6.83 -22.62
N TYR A 71 -1.85 -6.99 -21.37
CA TYR A 71 -0.46 -7.28 -21.02
C TYR A 71 -0.18 -8.77 -20.84
N SER A 72 -1.20 -9.64 -20.90
CA SER A 72 -1.05 -11.09 -20.78
C SER A 72 -0.26 -11.47 -19.51
N HIS A 73 0.69 -12.37 -19.63
CA HIS A 73 1.57 -12.84 -18.56
C HIS A 73 2.49 -11.75 -17.96
N PHE A 74 2.57 -10.55 -18.55
CA PHE A 74 3.27 -9.41 -17.92
C PHE A 74 2.45 -8.74 -16.81
N ALA A 75 1.12 -8.94 -16.78
CA ALA A 75 0.29 -8.51 -15.65
C ALA A 75 0.20 -9.64 -14.61
N PRO A 76 0.41 -9.37 -13.31
CA PRO A 76 0.28 -10.37 -12.26
C PRO A 76 -1.16 -10.87 -12.14
N GLU A 77 -1.32 -12.09 -11.64
CA GLU A 77 -2.64 -12.58 -11.21
C GLU A 77 -2.98 -11.97 -9.86
N ILE A 78 -4.17 -11.37 -9.73
CA ILE A 78 -4.63 -10.74 -8.49
C ILE A 78 -5.77 -11.55 -7.90
N ALA A 79 -5.68 -11.86 -6.60
CA ALA A 79 -6.75 -12.50 -5.84
C ALA A 79 -7.16 -11.64 -4.64
N PHE A 80 -8.44 -11.31 -4.52
CA PHE A 80 -8.98 -10.67 -3.32
C PHE A 80 -9.00 -11.66 -2.14
N LYS A 81 -8.56 -11.19 -0.97
CA LYS A 81 -8.39 -12.03 0.24
C LYS A 81 -9.29 -11.63 1.40
N GLY A 82 -9.76 -10.39 1.41
CA GLY A 82 -10.72 -9.91 2.41
C GLY A 82 -10.54 -8.45 2.74
N VAL A 83 -11.32 -8.02 3.74
CA VAL A 83 -11.24 -6.68 4.33
C VAL A 83 -10.91 -6.84 5.81
N ILE A 84 -10.02 -5.99 6.31
CA ILE A 84 -9.68 -5.91 7.74
C ILE A 84 -10.00 -4.50 8.28
N GLY A 85 -10.62 -4.47 9.45
CA GLY A 85 -11.16 -3.24 10.05
C GLY A 85 -12.58 -2.95 9.59
N GLU A 86 -13.38 -2.38 10.49
CA GLU A 86 -14.71 -1.85 10.20
C GLU A 86 -14.61 -0.35 9.92
N GLU A 87 -15.46 0.18 9.04
CA GLU A 87 -15.48 1.61 8.75
C GLU A 87 -15.83 2.42 10.01
N THR A 88 -14.96 3.36 10.39
CA THR A 88 -15.16 4.23 11.55
C THR A 88 -14.93 5.69 11.15
N GLU A 89 -15.55 6.63 11.85
CA GLU A 89 -15.41 8.06 11.55
C GLU A 89 -13.93 8.49 11.50
N GLY A 90 -13.47 8.91 10.32
CA GLY A 90 -12.11 9.39 10.09
C GLY A 90 -11.04 8.32 9.87
N LYS A 91 -11.41 7.02 9.79
CA LYS A 91 -10.48 5.94 9.45
C LYS A 91 -11.07 4.94 8.47
N GLU A 92 -10.24 4.42 7.58
CA GLU A 92 -10.63 3.55 6.49
C GLU A 92 -10.25 2.08 6.74
N PRO A 93 -11.09 1.11 6.32
CA PRO A 93 -10.72 -0.30 6.35
C PRO A 93 -9.65 -0.62 5.29
N LEU A 94 -8.93 -1.73 5.45
CA LEU A 94 -7.93 -2.17 4.48
C LEU A 94 -8.44 -3.36 3.65
N TYR A 95 -8.32 -3.23 2.33
CA TYR A 95 -8.63 -4.29 1.37
C TYR A 95 -7.37 -5.07 1.03
N ILE A 96 -7.40 -6.38 1.25
CA ILE A 96 -6.23 -7.24 1.06
C ILE A 96 -6.33 -7.99 -0.27
N TYR A 97 -5.28 -7.86 -1.08
CA TYR A 97 -5.11 -8.56 -2.35
C TYR A 97 -3.78 -9.31 -2.34
N ALA A 98 -3.78 -10.53 -2.87
CA ALA A 98 -2.57 -11.31 -3.13
C ALA A 98 -2.25 -11.26 -4.62
N MET A 99 -0.95 -11.20 -4.95
CA MET A 99 -0.46 -11.17 -6.31
C MET A 99 0.50 -12.33 -6.55
N SER A 100 0.38 -13.01 -7.70
CA SER A 100 1.21 -14.14 -8.11
C SER A 100 1.59 -14.10 -9.58
#